data_AF-A0A9P0NT50-F1
#
_entry.id   AF-A0A9P0NT50-F1
#
_cell.length_a   1.000
_cell.length_b   1.000
_cell.length_c   1.000
_cell.angle_alpha   90.00
_cell.angle_beta   90.00
_cell.angle_gamma   90.00
#
_symmetry.space_group_name_H-M   'P 1'
#
loop_
_entity.id
_entity.type
_entity.pdbx_description
1 polymer ?
#
loop_
_entity_poly.entity_id
_entity_poly.type
_entity_poly.pdbx_seq_one_letter_code
_entity_poly.pdbx_strand_id
1 'polypeptide(L)'
;MPKQFRCCIPKCQTRSTIDNFLNFPLDYQLRQLWISSIPNFDDVVDHETLICTKHFDKSLLRLEKNRYLSNYPPVIFPSKSEPNTKKKLKNDDFYPFYMFHLQDRDEYPLTVGCTKMKIDDFIFNFWEIKAYYAEKLGYLMDYWQVQLSIREVFFYKLNTEDVGKIKGSIKIKDTMHLEVVLSGRTMDAFDLTWAVPPTLLITRWSQLKMLLYEFGVVDGRKMEDGLPTILL
;
A
#
# COMPACT_ATOMS: atom_id res chain seq x y z
N MET A 1 -15.64 -2.76 27.23
CA MET A 1 -16.53 -2.18 26.20
C MET A 1 -16.11 -2.71 24.84
N PRO A 2 -17.01 -3.14 23.96
CA PRO A 2 -16.64 -3.65 22.63
C PRO A 2 -15.99 -2.54 21.79
N LYS A 3 -14.97 -2.89 20.99
CA LYS A 3 -14.30 -1.97 20.05
C LYS A 3 -15.33 -1.45 19.04
N GLN A 4 -15.36 -0.14 18.82
CA GLN A 4 -16.21 0.49 17.82
C GLN A 4 -15.43 0.79 16.54
N PHE A 5 -16.07 0.56 15.39
CA PHE A 5 -15.55 0.82 14.06
C PHE A 5 -16.34 1.94 13.39
N ARG A 6 -15.74 2.60 12.39
CA ARG A 6 -16.32 3.74 11.66
C ARG A 6 -16.42 3.39 10.17
N CYS A 7 -17.51 3.83 9.54
CA CYS A 7 -17.70 3.68 8.09
C CYS A 7 -16.77 4.65 7.32
N CYS A 8 -16.13 4.16 6.26
CA CYS A 8 -15.28 4.98 5.38
C CYS A 8 -16.07 5.86 4.40
N ILE A 9 -17.37 5.61 4.19
CA ILE A 9 -18.17 6.40 3.25
C ILE A 9 -18.26 7.87 3.70
N PRO A 10 -17.92 8.84 2.83
CA PRO A 10 -17.99 10.26 3.17
C PRO A 10 -19.34 10.66 3.75
N LYS A 11 -19.31 11.47 4.80
CA LYS A 11 -20.50 11.92 5.57
C LYS A 11 -21.26 10.81 6.31
N CYS A 12 -20.87 9.53 6.23
CA CYS A 12 -21.48 8.50 7.06
C CYS A 12 -20.97 8.61 8.51
N GLN A 13 -21.90 8.74 9.45
CA GLN A 13 -21.60 8.84 10.89
C GLN A 13 -21.79 7.51 11.63
N THR A 14 -22.02 6.40 10.89
CA THR A 14 -22.26 5.10 11.52
C THR A 14 -21.03 4.64 12.29
N ARG A 15 -21.21 4.42 13.60
CA ARG A 15 -20.26 3.75 14.49
C ARG A 15 -20.93 2.53 15.11
N SER A 16 -20.32 1.36 15.03
CA SER A 16 -20.91 0.12 15.55
C SER A 16 -19.84 -0.96 15.81
N THR A 17 -20.27 -2.15 16.22
CA THR A 17 -19.43 -3.36 16.26
C THR A 17 -19.14 -3.87 14.85
N ILE A 18 -18.10 -4.69 14.71
CA ILE A 18 -17.61 -5.20 13.43
C ILE A 18 -18.68 -5.94 12.61
N ASP A 19 -19.68 -6.53 13.26
CA ASP A 19 -20.74 -7.32 12.60
C ASP A 19 -21.63 -6.49 11.67
N ASN A 20 -21.62 -5.16 11.84
CA ASN A 20 -22.37 -4.22 11.01
C ASN A 20 -21.53 -3.60 9.89
N PHE A 21 -20.32 -4.12 9.64
CA PHE A 21 -19.41 -3.64 8.61
C PHE A 21 -18.96 -4.77 7.68
N LEU A 22 -18.63 -4.38 6.46
CA LEU A 22 -18.02 -5.21 5.44
C LEU A 22 -16.63 -4.65 5.12
N ASN A 23 -15.68 -5.56 4.93
CA ASN A 23 -14.41 -5.24 4.28
C ASN A 23 -14.63 -5.08 2.78
N PHE A 24 -13.73 -4.36 2.12
CA PHE A 24 -13.69 -4.39 0.67
C PHE A 24 -13.36 -5.81 0.16
N PRO A 25 -13.89 -6.20 -1.01
CA PRO A 25 -13.59 -7.49 -1.63
C PRO A 25 -12.09 -7.70 -1.83
N LEU A 26 -11.66 -8.96 -1.72
CA LEU A 26 -10.30 -9.37 -2.10
C LEU A 26 -10.13 -9.35 -3.63
N ASP A 27 -11.19 -9.65 -4.37
CA ASP A 27 -11.21 -9.56 -5.82
C ASP A 27 -11.02 -8.11 -6.27
N TYR A 28 -10.05 -7.91 -7.17
CA TYR A 28 -9.65 -6.59 -7.64
C TYR A 28 -10.78 -5.89 -8.40
N GLN A 29 -11.40 -6.56 -9.36
CA GLN A 29 -12.41 -5.95 -10.23
C GLN A 29 -13.62 -5.50 -9.42
N LEU A 30 -14.08 -6.36 -8.51
CA LEU A 30 -15.19 -6.04 -7.63
C LEU A 30 -14.83 -4.92 -6.64
N ARG A 31 -13.61 -4.90 -6.11
CA ARG A 31 -13.13 -3.79 -5.28
C ARG A 31 -13.14 -2.45 -6.04
N GLN A 32 -12.70 -2.43 -7.30
CA GLN A 32 -12.78 -1.22 -8.13
C GLN A 32 -14.22 -0.76 -8.33
N LEU A 33 -15.12 -1.70 -8.60
CA LEU A 33 -16.54 -1.41 -8.73
C LEU A 33 -17.10 -0.77 -7.46
N TRP A 34 -16.72 -1.27 -6.28
CA TRP A 34 -17.11 -0.69 -5.00
C TRP A 34 -16.56 0.72 -4.81
N ILE A 35 -15.28 0.95 -5.06
CA ILE A 35 -14.66 2.28 -4.90
C ILE A 35 -15.34 3.28 -5.84
N SER A 36 -15.56 2.89 -7.11
CA SER A 36 -16.20 3.74 -8.11
C SER A 36 -17.65 4.11 -7.80
N SER A 37 -18.35 3.32 -6.99
CA SER A 37 -19.73 3.62 -6.58
C SER A 37 -19.81 4.60 -5.39
N ILE A 38 -18.67 4.93 -4.76
CA ILE A 38 -18.60 5.83 -3.61
C ILE A 38 -18.22 7.25 -4.08
N PRO A 39 -19.13 8.24 -4.00
CA PRO A 39 -18.85 9.58 -4.48
C PRO A 39 -17.83 10.30 -3.59
N ASN A 40 -16.81 10.91 -4.22
CA ASN A 40 -15.71 11.62 -3.56
C ASN A 40 -14.92 10.74 -2.57
N PHE A 41 -14.71 9.47 -2.92
CA PHE A 41 -13.87 8.57 -2.15
C PHE A 41 -12.41 8.69 -2.61
N ASP A 42 -11.64 9.51 -1.90
CA ASP A 42 -10.22 9.76 -2.20
C ASP A 42 -9.26 9.01 -1.25
N ASP A 43 -9.80 8.23 -0.32
CA ASP A 43 -9.01 7.53 0.69
C ASP A 43 -8.38 6.23 0.12
N VAL A 44 -7.22 5.84 0.65
CA VAL A 44 -6.57 4.56 0.31
C VAL A 44 -7.29 3.43 1.05
N VAL A 45 -7.81 2.45 0.30
CA VAL A 45 -8.52 1.29 0.87
C VAL A 45 -7.52 0.27 1.40
N ASP A 46 -7.37 0.16 2.71
CA ASP A 46 -6.60 -0.91 3.36
C ASP A 46 -7.50 -1.99 3.97
N HIS A 47 -6.90 -2.88 4.79
CA HIS A 47 -7.61 -3.95 5.49
C HIS A 47 -8.44 -3.46 6.70
N GLU A 48 -8.24 -2.22 7.14
CA GLU A 48 -9.00 -1.58 8.21
C GLU A 48 -10.16 -0.73 7.66
N THR A 49 -10.19 -0.52 6.33
CA THR A 49 -11.20 0.29 5.66
C THR A 49 -12.52 -0.48 5.56
N LEU A 50 -13.51 0.00 6.31
CA LEU A 50 -14.79 -0.68 6.53
C LEU A 50 -15.98 0.12 5.99
N ILE A 51 -16.94 -0.55 5.36
CA ILE A 51 -18.21 0.02 4.92
C ILE A 51 -19.35 -0.57 5.76
N CYS A 52 -20.22 0.27 6.34
CA CYS A 52 -21.34 -0.27 7.10
C CYS A 52 -22.44 -0.86 6.20
N THR A 53 -23.16 -1.87 6.71
CA THR A 53 -24.22 -2.60 5.99
C THR A 53 -25.36 -1.72 5.48
N LYS A 54 -25.53 -0.50 6.02
CA LYS A 54 -26.57 0.46 5.60
C LYS A 54 -26.42 0.95 4.16
N HIS A 55 -25.23 0.80 3.57
CA HIS A 55 -24.96 1.20 2.19
C HIS A 55 -25.18 0.09 1.18
N PHE A 56 -25.70 -1.06 1.60
CA PHE A 56 -26.00 -2.18 0.72
C PHE A 56 -27.50 -2.45 0.71
N ASP A 57 -27.98 -2.98 -0.41
CA ASP A 57 -29.30 -3.57 -0.45
C ASP A 57 -29.31 -4.82 0.44
N LYS A 58 -30.16 -4.82 1.46
CA LYS A 58 -30.28 -5.93 2.41
C LYS A 58 -30.65 -7.25 1.74
N SER A 59 -31.33 -7.20 0.59
CA SER A 59 -31.68 -8.41 -0.18
C SER A 59 -30.48 -9.06 -0.86
N LEU A 60 -29.40 -8.29 -1.08
CA LEU A 60 -28.17 -8.75 -1.73
C LEU A 60 -27.07 -9.14 -0.74
N LEU A 61 -27.25 -8.81 0.54
CA LEU A 61 -26.34 -9.22 1.61
C LEU A 61 -26.54 -10.70 1.96
N ARG A 62 -25.45 -11.46 1.98
CA ARG A 62 -25.43 -12.84 2.48
C ARG A 62 -24.77 -12.87 3.84
N LEU A 63 -25.37 -13.57 4.80
CA LEU A 63 -24.76 -13.80 6.11
C LEU A 63 -24.02 -15.14 6.08
N GLU A 64 -22.69 -15.09 6.13
CA GLU A 64 -21.84 -16.28 6.21
C GLU A 64 -20.96 -16.21 7.47
N LYS A 65 -20.99 -17.27 8.28
CA LYS A 65 -20.17 -17.37 9.51
C LYS A 65 -20.29 -16.12 10.42
N ASN A 66 -21.52 -15.62 10.58
CA ASN A 66 -21.86 -14.41 11.34
C ASN A 66 -21.30 -13.09 10.79
N ARG A 67 -20.86 -13.04 9.53
CA ARG A 67 -20.45 -11.80 8.86
C ARG A 67 -21.22 -11.60 7.58
N TYR A 68 -21.55 -10.34 7.28
CA TYR A 68 -22.15 -10.00 6.00
C TYR A 68 -21.10 -10.03 4.90
N LEU A 69 -21.46 -10.62 3.77
CA LEU A 69 -20.73 -10.58 2.51
C LEU A 69 -21.64 -9.97 1.44
N SER A 70 -21.02 -9.24 0.52
CA SER A 70 -21.69 -8.72 -0.67
C SER A 70 -20.79 -8.92 -1.88
N ASN A 71 -21.36 -9.45 -2.96
CA ASN A 71 -20.72 -9.47 -4.28
C ASN A 71 -21.17 -8.27 -5.14
N TYR A 72 -21.90 -7.33 -4.54
CA TYR A 72 -22.44 -6.15 -5.21
C TYR A 72 -21.90 -4.89 -4.55
N PRO A 73 -21.64 -3.83 -5.34
CA PRO A 73 -21.17 -2.56 -4.81
C PRO A 73 -22.21 -1.92 -3.88
N PRO A 74 -21.78 -1.06 -2.95
CA PRO A 74 -22.70 -0.32 -2.10
C PRO A 74 -23.61 0.56 -2.97
N VAL A 75 -24.91 0.48 -2.72
CA VAL A 75 -25.95 1.34 -3.29
C VAL A 75 -25.98 2.61 -2.44
N ILE A 76 -25.11 3.56 -2.77
CA ILE A 76 -25.07 4.83 -2.05
C ILE A 76 -26.21 5.68 -2.57
N PHE A 77 -27.32 5.65 -1.84
CA PHE A 77 -28.39 6.62 -2.03
C PHE A 77 -27.79 8.01 -1.78
N PRO A 78 -27.85 8.94 -2.75
CA PRO A 78 -27.44 10.31 -2.51
C PRO A 78 -28.32 10.85 -1.38
N SER A 79 -27.76 10.90 -0.17
CA SER A 79 -28.38 11.64 0.92
C SER A 79 -28.57 13.06 0.41
N LYS A 80 -29.80 13.57 0.47
CA LYS A 80 -30.25 14.89 -0.04
C LYS A 80 -29.50 16.10 0.56
N SER A 81 -28.39 15.88 1.27
CA SER A 81 -27.53 16.91 1.81
C SER A 81 -26.61 17.49 0.71
N GLU A 82 -26.81 18.76 0.41
CA GLU A 82 -26.09 19.55 -0.59
C GLU A 82 -24.55 19.39 -0.52
N PRO A 83 -23.85 19.51 -1.66
CA PRO A 83 -22.40 19.44 -1.73
C PRO A 83 -21.78 20.70 -1.10
N ASN A 84 -21.28 20.57 0.12
CA ASN A 84 -20.49 21.60 0.78
C ASN A 84 -19.01 21.41 0.38
N THR A 85 -18.59 22.07 -0.70
CA THR A 85 -17.22 22.01 -1.25
C THR A 85 -16.24 22.74 -0.33
N LYS A 86 -15.79 22.09 0.74
CA LYS A 86 -14.59 22.53 1.45
C LYS A 86 -13.37 22.00 0.70
N LYS A 87 -12.66 22.91 0.00
CA LYS A 87 -11.34 22.65 -0.57
C LYS A 87 -10.39 22.25 0.56
N LYS A 88 -10.02 20.97 0.65
CA LYS A 88 -8.91 20.54 1.51
C LYS A 88 -7.62 21.13 0.95
N LEU A 89 -6.88 21.84 1.79
CA LEU A 89 -5.50 22.24 1.53
C LEU A 89 -4.68 20.94 1.37
N LYS A 90 -4.10 20.72 0.19
CA LYS A 90 -3.15 19.61 0.00
C LYS A 90 -1.88 19.99 0.74
N ASN A 91 -1.56 19.25 1.81
CA ASN A 91 -0.21 19.23 2.34
C ASN A 91 0.61 18.40 1.34
N ASP A 92 1.18 19.07 0.34
CA ASP A 92 2.05 18.45 -0.68
C ASP A 92 3.45 18.11 -0.12
N ASP A 93 3.74 18.53 1.11
CA ASP A 93 5.05 18.36 1.70
C ASP A 93 5.08 17.12 2.60
N PHE A 94 5.85 16.13 2.12
CA PHE A 94 6.56 15.11 2.88
C PHE A 94 6.05 13.67 2.83
N TYR A 95 4.81 13.40 2.43
CA TYR A 95 4.48 12.05 2.00
C TYR A 95 4.97 11.88 0.57
N PRO A 96 5.85 10.90 0.27
CA PRO A 96 6.20 10.64 -1.11
C PRO A 96 4.88 10.46 -1.86
N PHE A 97 4.67 11.22 -2.93
CA PHE A 97 3.50 11.19 -3.83
C PHE A 97 3.28 9.80 -4.49
N TYR A 98 4.01 8.79 -4.02
CA TYR A 98 4.14 7.43 -4.51
C TYR A 98 3.42 6.41 -3.63
N MET A 99 2.59 6.81 -2.65
CA MET A 99 1.63 5.86 -2.09
C MET A 99 0.61 5.55 -3.20
N PHE A 100 0.92 4.55 -4.02
CA PHE A 100 0.07 4.12 -5.12
C PHE A 100 -1.34 3.90 -4.57
N HIS A 101 -2.34 4.35 -5.31
CA HIS A 101 -3.63 3.70 -5.17
C HIS A 101 -3.37 2.21 -5.46
N LEU A 102 -3.81 1.32 -4.58
CA LEU A 102 -3.64 -0.14 -4.76
C LEU A 102 -4.06 -0.63 -6.16
N GLN A 103 -4.91 0.15 -6.83
CA GLN A 103 -5.34 0.00 -8.21
C GLN A 103 -4.16 -0.10 -9.19
N ASP A 104 -3.16 0.76 -9.05
CA ASP A 104 -2.01 0.87 -9.96
C ASP A 104 -0.95 -0.20 -9.67
N ARG A 105 -1.02 -0.83 -8.49
CA ARG A 105 0.00 -1.78 -7.99
C ARG A 105 0.13 -3.03 -8.84
N ASP A 106 -0.99 -3.50 -9.37
CA ASP A 106 -1.11 -4.76 -10.09
C ASP A 106 -1.09 -4.55 -11.62
N GLU A 107 -0.97 -3.31 -12.09
CA GLU A 107 -0.89 -3.01 -13.52
C GLU A 107 0.48 -3.40 -14.10
N TYR A 108 0.45 -4.23 -15.14
CA TYR A 108 1.63 -4.62 -15.92
C TYR A 108 1.64 -3.81 -17.23
N PRO A 109 2.79 -3.42 -17.81
CA PRO A 109 2.83 -2.52 -18.97
C PRO A 109 2.12 -3.06 -20.23
N LEU A 110 1.78 -4.35 -20.25
CA LEU A 110 0.99 -4.98 -21.32
C LEU A 110 -0.51 -4.63 -21.29
N THR A 111 -1.03 -4.00 -20.23
CA THR A 111 -2.38 -3.41 -20.26
C THR A 111 -2.35 -2.12 -21.08
N VAL A 112 -2.40 -2.30 -22.41
CA VAL A 112 -2.41 -1.24 -23.42
C VAL A 112 -3.57 -0.27 -23.11
N GLY A 113 -3.25 0.94 -22.64
CA GLY A 113 -4.23 2.03 -22.49
C GLY A 113 -4.19 2.83 -21.19
N CYS A 114 -3.44 2.42 -20.16
CA CYS A 114 -3.38 3.19 -18.91
C CYS A 114 -2.35 4.32 -19.00
N THR A 115 -2.78 5.54 -19.34
CA THR A 115 -1.92 6.72 -19.59
C THR A 115 -1.28 7.34 -18.33
N LYS A 116 -1.45 6.74 -17.14
CA LYS A 116 -1.00 7.37 -15.89
C LYS A 116 0.42 7.01 -15.48
N MET A 117 0.90 5.80 -15.81
CA MET A 117 2.22 5.35 -15.38
C MET A 117 3.31 5.73 -16.39
N LYS A 118 4.45 6.19 -15.89
CA LYS A 118 5.61 6.47 -16.73
C LYS A 118 6.33 5.15 -17.06
N ILE A 119 6.70 4.98 -18.32
CA ILE A 119 7.38 3.76 -18.81
C ILE A 119 8.71 3.51 -18.06
N ASP A 120 9.37 4.57 -17.61
CA ASP A 120 10.64 4.52 -16.89
C ASP A 120 10.55 3.98 -15.46
N ASP A 121 9.33 3.79 -14.93
CA ASP A 121 9.09 3.20 -13.62
C ASP A 121 9.02 1.67 -13.68
N PHE A 122 8.86 1.06 -14.86
CA PHE A 122 8.81 -0.40 -14.95
C PHE A 122 10.20 -1.04 -14.84
N ILE A 123 10.22 -2.25 -14.29
CA ILE A 123 11.37 -3.15 -14.27
C ILE A 123 11.00 -4.37 -15.11
N PHE A 124 11.59 -4.48 -16.30
CA PHE A 124 11.24 -5.53 -17.24
C PHE A 124 11.92 -6.85 -16.92
N ASN A 125 13.10 -6.82 -16.30
CA ASN A 125 13.84 -8.01 -15.93
C ASN A 125 14.86 -7.76 -14.81
N PHE A 126 15.40 -8.85 -14.28
CA PHE A 126 16.34 -8.80 -13.16
C PHE A 126 17.66 -8.08 -13.48
N TRP A 127 18.11 -8.10 -14.74
CA TRP A 127 19.34 -7.43 -15.15
C TRP A 127 19.22 -5.91 -15.06
N GLU A 128 18.03 -5.36 -15.32
CA GLU A 128 17.78 -3.93 -15.12
C GLU A 128 17.95 -3.50 -13.67
N ILE A 129 17.56 -4.33 -12.71
CA ILE A 129 17.82 -4.04 -11.29
C ILE A 129 19.32 -3.87 -11.07
N LYS A 130 20.11 -4.85 -11.50
CA LYS A 130 21.57 -4.82 -11.35
C LYS A 130 22.22 -3.62 -12.03
N ALA A 131 21.76 -3.28 -13.24
CA ALA A 131 22.35 -2.21 -14.04
C ALA A 131 21.98 -0.82 -13.52
N TYR A 132 20.76 -0.63 -13.02
CA TYR A 132 20.20 0.70 -12.80
C TYR A 132 19.79 1.01 -11.35
N TYR A 133 19.95 0.09 -10.38
CA TYR A 133 19.47 0.35 -9.02
C TYR A 133 20.03 1.64 -8.41
N ALA A 134 21.32 1.92 -8.60
CA ALA A 134 21.95 3.10 -7.99
C ALA A 134 21.35 4.41 -8.52
N GLU A 135 21.21 4.51 -9.84
CA GLU A 135 20.58 5.67 -10.50
C GLU A 135 19.10 5.78 -10.12
N LYS A 136 18.37 4.67 -10.20
CA LYS A 136 16.92 4.67 -9.99
C LYS A 136 16.54 4.94 -8.55
N LEU A 137 17.28 4.42 -7.57
CA LEU A 137 16.98 4.55 -6.15
C LEU A 137 17.57 5.81 -5.51
N GLY A 138 18.63 6.39 -6.11
CA GLY A 138 19.20 7.67 -5.71
C GLY A 138 19.57 7.73 -4.23
N TYR A 139 19.07 8.75 -3.52
CA TYR A 139 19.39 9.02 -2.10
C TYR A 139 19.06 7.85 -1.15
N LEU A 140 18.21 6.91 -1.55
CA LEU A 140 17.94 5.72 -0.72
C LEU A 140 19.20 4.86 -0.55
N MET A 141 20.15 4.94 -1.47
CA MET A 141 21.43 4.20 -1.37
C MET A 141 22.33 4.71 -0.24
N ASP A 142 22.08 5.91 0.29
CA ASP A 142 22.79 6.41 1.47
C ASP A 142 22.39 5.66 2.75
N TYR A 143 21.24 4.97 2.74
CA TYR A 143 20.69 4.26 3.90
C TYR A 143 20.81 2.72 3.80
N TRP A 144 21.18 2.21 2.62
CA TRP A 144 21.13 0.79 2.31
C TRP A 144 22.45 0.32 1.71
N GLN A 145 22.97 -0.80 2.22
CA GLN A 145 24.05 -1.53 1.57
C GLN A 145 23.46 -2.46 0.51
N VAL A 146 24.20 -2.66 -0.59
CA VAL A 146 23.75 -3.50 -1.71
C VAL A 146 24.78 -4.56 -2.00
N GLN A 147 24.34 -5.82 -2.05
CA GLN A 147 25.14 -6.96 -2.49
C GLN A 147 24.51 -7.59 -3.73
N LEU A 148 25.32 -7.68 -4.80
CA LEU A 148 24.92 -8.26 -6.07
C LEU A 148 25.46 -9.69 -6.17
N SER A 149 24.59 -10.64 -6.48
CA SER A 149 24.92 -12.02 -6.82
C SER A 149 24.38 -12.36 -8.20
N ILE A 150 24.76 -13.50 -8.78
CA ILE A 150 24.29 -13.93 -10.12
C ILE A 150 22.76 -13.99 -10.16
N ARG A 151 22.14 -14.57 -9.14
CA ARG A 151 20.69 -14.85 -9.08
C ARG A 151 19.91 -13.94 -8.13
N GLU A 152 20.59 -13.08 -7.40
CA GLU A 152 19.98 -12.35 -6.28
C GLU A 152 20.57 -10.95 -6.13
N VAL A 153 19.74 -9.97 -5.78
CA VAL A 153 20.14 -8.64 -5.33
C VAL A 153 19.65 -8.48 -3.90
N PHE A 154 20.54 -8.09 -3.01
CA PHE A 154 20.26 -7.86 -1.60
C PHE A 154 20.44 -6.40 -1.27
N PHE A 155 19.40 -5.77 -0.75
CA PHE A 155 19.47 -4.50 -0.04
C PHE A 155 19.40 -4.81 1.45
N TYR A 156 20.36 -4.37 2.25
CA TYR A 156 20.34 -4.65 3.68
C TYR A 156 20.88 -3.49 4.51
N LYS A 157 20.48 -3.47 5.78
CA LYS A 157 20.95 -2.52 6.79
C LYS A 157 21.54 -3.28 7.98
N LEU A 158 22.73 -2.89 8.39
CA LEU A 158 23.39 -3.42 9.57
C LEU A 158 23.06 -2.56 10.80
N ASN A 159 22.81 -3.21 11.93
CA ASN A 159 22.87 -2.57 13.24
C ASN A 159 24.34 -2.56 13.69
N THR A 160 24.89 -1.37 13.92
CA THR A 160 26.29 -1.15 14.32
C THR A 160 26.47 -0.88 15.82
N GLU A 161 25.41 -0.90 16.62
CA GLU A 161 25.48 -0.57 18.06
C GLU A 161 26.16 -1.66 18.91
N ASP A 162 26.17 -2.91 18.44
CA ASP A 162 26.69 -4.06 19.19
C ASP A 162 27.42 -5.05 18.25
N VAL A 163 27.00 -6.32 18.18
CA VAL A 163 27.46 -7.27 17.16
C VAL A 163 26.71 -7.03 15.85
N GLY A 164 27.44 -6.81 14.75
CA GLY A 164 26.88 -6.54 13.42
C GLY A 164 25.78 -7.53 13.02
N LYS A 165 24.52 -7.13 13.20
CA LYS A 165 23.33 -7.92 12.87
C LYS A 165 22.56 -7.20 11.77
N ILE A 166 21.98 -7.96 10.85
CA ILE A 166 21.11 -7.40 9.81
C ILE A 166 19.80 -6.95 10.49
N LYS A 167 19.55 -5.64 10.52
CA LYS A 167 18.31 -5.05 11.06
C LYS A 167 17.13 -5.32 10.12
N GLY A 168 17.37 -5.17 8.82
CA GLY A 168 16.39 -5.45 7.78
C GLY A 168 17.09 -5.78 6.47
N SER A 169 16.49 -6.65 5.67
CA SER A 169 16.92 -6.94 4.31
C SER A 169 15.73 -7.10 3.36
N ILE A 170 15.96 -6.67 2.12
CA ILE A 170 15.08 -6.85 0.98
C ILE A 170 15.88 -7.60 -0.06
N LYS A 171 15.43 -8.81 -0.38
CA LYS A 171 16.06 -9.71 -1.33
C LYS A 171 15.19 -9.83 -2.57
N ILE A 172 15.77 -9.65 -3.74
CA ILE A 172 15.09 -9.83 -5.03
C ILE A 172 15.81 -10.94 -5.79
N LYS A 173 15.06 -11.98 -6.18
CA LYS A 173 15.58 -13.12 -6.96
C LYS A 173 15.54 -12.81 -8.46
N ASP A 174 16.26 -13.58 -9.26
CA ASP A 174 16.24 -13.52 -10.73
C ASP A 174 14.85 -13.73 -11.36
N THR A 175 13.97 -14.42 -10.63
CA THR A 175 12.54 -14.55 -10.92
C THR A 175 11.69 -13.33 -10.55
N MET A 176 12.31 -12.21 -10.16
CA MET A 176 11.66 -10.97 -9.71
C MET A 176 10.81 -11.09 -8.43
N HIS A 177 10.91 -12.22 -7.72
CA HIS A 177 10.23 -12.39 -6.44
C HIS A 177 11.02 -11.72 -5.31
N LEU A 178 10.29 -10.96 -4.50
CA LEU A 178 10.76 -10.24 -3.33
C LEU A 178 10.67 -11.13 -2.08
N GLU A 179 11.64 -10.98 -1.19
CA GLU A 179 11.61 -11.51 0.17
C GLU A 179 12.11 -10.41 1.12
N VAL A 180 11.28 -10.04 2.10
CA VAL A 180 11.61 -9.02 3.10
C VAL A 180 11.81 -9.69 4.45
N VAL A 181 12.95 -9.44 5.09
CA VAL A 181 13.29 -9.96 6.42
C VAL A 181 13.56 -8.79 7.34
N LEU A 182 12.82 -8.69 8.44
CA LEU A 182 13.00 -7.66 9.47
C LEU A 182 13.32 -8.32 10.80
N SER A 183 14.40 -7.88 11.45
CA SER A 183 14.85 -8.42 12.75
C SER A 183 14.92 -9.97 12.77
N GLY A 184 15.38 -10.56 11.67
CA GLY A 184 15.50 -12.02 11.50
C GLY A 184 14.19 -12.77 11.23
N ARG A 185 13.06 -12.06 11.01
CA ARG A 185 11.77 -12.67 10.65
C ARG A 185 11.39 -12.30 9.22
N THR A 186 11.06 -13.31 8.42
CA THR A 186 10.47 -13.10 7.09
C THR A 186 9.07 -12.53 7.24
N MET A 187 8.79 -11.44 6.53
CA MET A 187 7.48 -10.80 6.53
C MET A 187 6.46 -11.62 5.73
N ASP A 188 5.21 -11.60 6.18
CA ASP A 188 4.10 -12.20 5.44
C ASP A 188 3.81 -11.36 4.19
N ALA A 189 3.45 -12.02 3.08
CA ALA A 189 3.13 -11.33 1.84
C ALA A 189 1.95 -10.36 2.00
N PHE A 190 0.98 -10.68 2.85
CA PHE A 190 -0.17 -9.83 3.13
C PHE A 190 0.22 -8.52 3.83
N ASP A 191 1.25 -8.54 4.68
CA ASP A 191 1.78 -7.36 5.36
C ASP A 191 2.51 -6.40 4.41
N LEU A 192 2.89 -6.88 3.21
CA LEU A 192 3.57 -6.10 2.18
C LEU A 192 2.62 -5.60 1.09
N THR A 193 1.32 -5.89 1.20
CA THR A 193 0.34 -5.57 0.15
C THR A 193 0.16 -4.07 -0.10
N TRP A 194 0.57 -3.21 0.82
CA TRP A 194 0.57 -1.77 0.63
C TRP A 194 1.61 -1.30 -0.42
N ALA A 195 2.66 -2.09 -0.70
CA ALA A 195 3.71 -1.76 -1.67
C ALA A 195 3.75 -2.71 -2.87
N VAL A 196 3.56 -4.00 -2.66
CA VAL A 196 3.73 -5.05 -3.69
C VAL A 196 2.51 -5.97 -3.76
N PRO A 197 2.23 -6.59 -4.92
CA PRO A 197 1.15 -7.59 -5.02
C PRO A 197 1.36 -8.75 -4.04
N PRO A 198 0.30 -9.48 -3.64
CA PRO A 198 0.42 -10.68 -2.82
C PRO A 198 1.34 -11.77 -3.40
N THR A 199 1.59 -11.74 -4.71
CA THR A 199 2.55 -12.63 -5.39
C THR A 199 4.01 -12.30 -5.08
N LEU A 200 4.27 -11.15 -4.46
CA LEU A 200 5.61 -10.60 -4.19
C LEU A 200 6.46 -10.38 -5.45
N LEU A 201 5.84 -10.33 -6.62
CA LEU A 201 6.51 -9.96 -7.86
C LEU A 201 6.75 -8.45 -7.89
N ILE A 202 8.01 -8.05 -8.02
CA ILE A 202 8.37 -6.65 -8.22
C ILE A 202 8.45 -6.35 -9.71
N THR A 203 7.70 -5.34 -10.14
CA THR A 203 7.59 -4.96 -11.55
C THR A 203 7.88 -3.49 -11.77
N ARG A 204 8.06 -2.71 -10.69
CA ARG A 204 8.24 -1.26 -10.75
C ARG A 204 9.30 -0.76 -9.76
N TRP A 205 10.07 0.24 -10.16
CA TRP A 205 11.08 0.91 -9.35
C TRP A 205 10.47 1.59 -8.13
N SER A 206 9.31 2.18 -8.30
CA SER A 206 8.55 2.81 -7.23
C SER A 206 8.10 1.86 -6.11
N GLN A 207 7.76 0.59 -6.43
CA GLN A 207 7.50 -0.44 -5.42
C GLN A 207 8.74 -0.67 -4.56
N LEU A 208 9.91 -0.79 -5.22
CA LEU A 208 11.18 -0.99 -4.53
C LEU A 208 11.52 0.22 -3.65
N LYS A 209 11.34 1.44 -4.17
CA LYS A 209 11.55 2.69 -3.42
C LYS A 209 10.69 2.75 -2.17
N MET A 210 9.39 2.42 -2.27
CA MET A 210 8.48 2.42 -1.13
C MET A 210 8.95 1.49 -0.02
N LEU A 211 9.31 0.25 -0.36
CA LEU A 211 9.80 -0.73 0.60
C LEU A 211 11.10 -0.26 1.28
N LEU A 212 12.07 0.23 0.49
CA LEU A 212 13.33 0.75 1.01
C LEU A 212 13.14 1.99 1.88
N TYR A 213 12.19 2.86 1.54
CA TYR A 213 11.87 4.05 2.33
C TYR A 213 11.24 3.67 3.68
N GLU A 214 10.22 2.83 3.68
CA GLU A 214 9.50 2.43 4.91
C GLU A 214 10.46 1.74 5.89
N PHE A 215 11.20 0.73 5.43
CA PHE A 215 12.07 -0.06 6.31
C PHE A 215 13.45 0.56 6.55
N GLY A 216 13.87 1.52 5.72
CA GLY A 216 15.20 2.13 5.80
C GLY A 216 15.23 3.49 6.46
N VAL A 217 14.27 4.36 6.10
CA VAL A 217 14.25 5.78 6.46
C VAL A 217 13.29 6.05 7.61
N VAL A 218 12.07 5.49 7.58
CA VAL A 218 11.06 5.75 8.62
C VAL A 218 11.45 5.09 9.95
N ASP A 219 11.92 3.84 9.90
CA ASP A 219 12.42 3.11 11.08
C ASP A 219 13.67 3.73 11.73
N GLY A 220 14.36 4.65 11.05
CA GLY A 220 15.43 5.44 11.64
C GLY A 220 14.93 6.60 12.51
N ARG A 221 13.75 7.17 12.21
CA ARG A 221 13.25 8.39 12.87
C ARG A 221 12.48 8.12 14.15
N LYS A 222 12.02 6.89 14.39
CA LYS A 222 11.20 6.57 15.56
C LYS A 222 12.01 6.41 16.86
N MET A 223 13.35 6.44 16.82
CA MET A 223 14.17 6.10 17.99
C MET A 223 14.92 7.25 18.66
N GLU A 224 15.23 8.37 17.99
CA GLU A 224 16.04 9.42 18.63
C GLU A 224 15.53 10.81 18.25
N ASP A 225 14.82 11.43 19.19
CA ASP A 225 14.49 12.86 19.26
C ASP A 225 13.63 13.46 18.13
N GLY A 226 12.83 14.47 18.50
CA GLY A 226 11.78 15.05 17.66
C GLY A 226 12.25 15.41 16.24
N LEU A 227 11.35 15.16 15.28
CA LEU A 227 11.52 15.38 13.83
C LEU A 227 12.43 16.58 13.51
N PRO A 228 13.62 16.37 12.90
CA PRO A 228 14.37 17.47 12.33
C PRO A 228 13.53 18.06 11.19
N THR A 229 13.17 19.33 11.35
CA THR A 229 12.62 20.13 10.25
C THR A 229 13.77 20.38 9.29
N ILE A 230 13.75 19.70 8.15
CA ILE A 230 14.69 19.99 7.06
C ILE A 230 14.25 21.34 6.48
N LEU A 231 15.02 22.39 6.75
CA LEU A 231 14.92 23.65 6.03
C LEU A 231 15.47 23.42 4.62
N LEU A 232 14.60 23.53 3.62
CA LEU A 232 14.94 23.72 2.22
C LEU A 232 15.03 25.22 1.91
#